data_AF-A0A2H1FJC0-F1
#
_entry.id   AF-A0A2H1FJC0-F1
#
_cell.length_a   1.000
_cell.length_b   1.000
_cell.length_c   1.000
_cell.angle_alpha   90.00
_cell.angle_beta   90.00
_cell.angle_gamma   90.00
#
_symmetry.space_group_name_H-M   'P 1'
#
loop_
_entity.id
_entity.type
_entity.pdbx_description
1 polymer ?
#
loop_
_entity_poly.entity_id
_entity_poly.type
_entity_poly.pdbx_seq_one_letter_code
_entity_poly.pdbx_strand_id
1 'polypeptide(L)'
;MALARLLTVLTIVLFANAVQRQLTTTSFSTCIANSTITASQFDVTIFENRTVSFFLNGTSPMSAHEFVGFQLNVAGEQKWGYTYDPCMDSYPLLASFCPNIPEGEVVRTQSLQLPAKVVLGDLFGAERLDAKFWFVLTNETSLNDVGCEVVFGGEVD
;
A
#
# COMPACT_ATOMS: atom_id res chain seq x y z
N MET A 1 -15.57 50.64 -44.81
CA MET A 1 -15.28 49.20 -45.02
C MET A 1 -14.10 48.83 -44.13
N ALA A 2 -14.32 48.03 -43.09
CA ALA A 2 -13.30 47.18 -42.45
C ALA A 2 -14.00 46.36 -41.34
N LEU A 3 -14.51 45.19 -41.73
CA LEU A 3 -14.91 44.14 -40.79
C LEU A 3 -13.64 43.55 -40.19
N ALA A 4 -13.34 43.82 -38.92
CA ALA A 4 -12.39 43.02 -38.15
C ALA A 4 -13.17 41.90 -37.44
N ARG A 5 -13.19 40.71 -38.05
CA ARG A 5 -13.72 39.49 -37.44
C ARG A 5 -12.75 39.01 -36.36
N LEU A 6 -13.15 39.08 -35.09
CA LEU A 6 -12.49 38.34 -34.01
C LEU A 6 -12.80 36.84 -34.20
N LEU A 7 -11.80 36.04 -34.53
CA LEU A 7 -11.84 34.59 -34.33
C LEU A 7 -11.32 34.29 -32.92
N THR A 8 -12.22 34.05 -31.98
CA THR A 8 -11.90 33.44 -30.69
C THR A 8 -11.68 31.94 -30.92
N VAL A 9 -10.42 31.52 -30.95
CA VAL A 9 -10.06 30.09 -30.95
C VAL A 9 -10.34 29.53 -29.56
N LEU A 10 -11.44 28.80 -29.43
CA LEU A 10 -11.80 28.05 -28.23
C LEU A 10 -10.97 26.76 -28.22
N THR A 11 -9.77 26.80 -27.64
CA THR A 11 -9.01 25.59 -27.29
C THR A 11 -9.71 24.88 -26.14
N ILE A 12 -10.57 23.93 -26.48
CA ILE A 12 -11.10 22.95 -25.53
C ILE A 12 -9.94 22.02 -25.17
N VAL A 13 -9.31 22.27 -24.02
CA VAL A 13 -8.37 21.33 -23.41
C VAL A 13 -9.22 20.17 -22.88
N LEU A 14 -9.34 19.12 -23.67
CA LEU A 14 -9.84 17.82 -23.22
C LEU A 14 -8.80 17.26 -22.24
N PHE A 15 -9.02 17.50 -20.94
CA PHE A 15 -8.35 16.71 -19.91
C PHE A 15 -8.92 15.29 -20.00
N ALA A 16 -8.29 14.46 -20.83
CA ALA A 16 -8.44 13.02 -20.71
C ALA A 16 -7.84 12.65 -19.35
N ASN A 17 -8.69 12.45 -18.35
CA ASN A 17 -8.27 11.71 -17.16
C ASN A 17 -7.88 10.33 -17.67
N ALA A 18 -6.59 10.08 -17.85
CA ALA A 18 -6.11 8.74 -18.14
C ALA A 18 -6.56 7.86 -16.97
N VAL A 19 -7.49 6.94 -17.23
CA VAL A 19 -7.85 5.90 -16.26
C VAL A 19 -6.57 5.12 -16.02
N GLN A 20 -6.02 5.26 -14.82
CA GLN A 20 -4.80 4.58 -14.44
C GLN A 20 -5.17 3.18 -13.98
N ARG A 21 -4.53 2.16 -14.55
CA ARG A 21 -4.79 0.78 -14.15
C ARG A 21 -4.44 0.57 -12.69
N GLN A 22 -5.34 -0.06 -11.96
CA GLN A 22 -5.16 -0.36 -10.53
C GLN A 22 -5.55 -1.80 -10.23
N LEU A 23 -4.90 -2.37 -9.22
CA LEU A 23 -5.24 -3.66 -8.66
C LEU A 23 -5.68 -3.43 -7.21
N THR A 24 -6.95 -3.68 -6.91
CA THR A 24 -7.49 -3.54 -5.55
C THR A 24 -7.71 -4.92 -4.95
N THR A 25 -7.10 -5.17 -3.79
CA THR A 25 -7.21 -6.46 -3.11
C THR A 25 -8.61 -6.72 -2.59
N THR A 26 -9.05 -7.98 -2.64
CA THR A 26 -10.44 -8.35 -2.38
C THR A 26 -10.67 -9.03 -1.04
N SER A 27 -9.61 -9.52 -0.40
CA SER A 27 -9.69 -10.20 0.89
C SER A 27 -8.38 -10.06 1.67
N PHE A 28 -8.45 -10.30 2.98
CA PHE A 28 -7.28 -10.33 3.84
C PHE A 28 -7.37 -11.46 4.88
N SER A 29 -6.24 -11.80 5.49
CA SER A 29 -6.16 -12.70 6.63
C SER A 29 -4.93 -12.41 7.48
N THR A 30 -5.00 -12.76 8.76
CA THR A 30 -3.84 -12.83 9.64
C THR A 30 -2.88 -13.93 9.16
N CYS A 31 -1.58 -13.62 9.09
CA CYS A 31 -0.57 -14.55 8.55
C CYS A 31 0.26 -15.31 9.58
N ILE A 32 0.10 -15.03 10.88
CA ILE A 32 0.75 -15.76 11.97
C ILE A 32 -0.26 -16.10 13.06
N ALA A 33 -0.07 -17.22 13.75
CA ALA A 33 -1.06 -17.75 14.70
C ALA A 33 -1.29 -16.88 15.94
N ASN A 34 -0.29 -16.11 16.37
CA ASN A 34 -0.34 -15.27 17.57
C ASN A 34 -0.07 -13.80 17.22
N SER A 35 -0.74 -13.29 16.18
CA SER A 35 -0.60 -11.91 15.75
C SER A 35 -1.05 -10.94 16.86
N THR A 36 -0.19 -10.00 17.23
CA THR A 36 -0.49 -8.88 18.14
C THR A 36 -1.40 -7.86 17.48
N ILE A 37 -1.52 -7.85 16.17
CA ILE A 37 -2.51 -7.02 15.47
C ILE A 37 -3.66 -7.89 14.98
N THR A 38 -4.89 -7.39 15.14
CA THR A 38 -6.10 -7.97 14.55
C THR A 38 -6.74 -6.96 13.62
N ALA A 39 -6.67 -7.17 12.31
CA ALA A 39 -7.36 -6.31 11.36
C ALA A 39 -8.87 -6.61 11.31
N SER A 40 -9.68 -5.55 11.35
CA SER A 40 -11.09 -5.58 10.98
C SER A 40 -11.29 -5.23 9.50
N GLN A 41 -10.35 -4.46 8.93
CA GLN A 41 -10.29 -4.12 7.52
C GLN A 41 -8.83 -3.94 7.11
N PHE A 42 -8.43 -4.56 5.99
CA PHE A 42 -7.14 -4.30 5.38
C PHE A 42 -7.30 -4.30 3.86
N ASP A 43 -7.16 -3.12 3.27
CA ASP A 43 -7.31 -2.89 1.84
C ASP A 43 -6.00 -2.38 1.26
N VAL A 44 -5.61 -2.89 0.09
CA VAL A 44 -4.44 -2.42 -0.64
C VAL A 44 -4.82 -2.20 -2.09
N THR A 45 -4.41 -1.05 -2.63
CA THR A 45 -4.51 -0.72 -4.04
C THR A 45 -3.12 -0.50 -4.60
N ILE A 46 -2.78 -1.24 -5.65
CA ILE A 46 -1.51 -1.12 -6.37
C ILE A 46 -1.79 -0.48 -7.72
N PHE A 47 -1.16 0.65 -7.98
CA PHE A 47 -1.32 1.41 -9.21
C PHE A 47 -0.18 1.11 -10.19
N GLU A 48 -0.47 1.18 -11.49
CA GLU A 48 0.52 0.96 -12.56
C GLU A 48 1.69 1.95 -12.50
N ASN A 49 1.45 3.15 -11.98
CA ASN A 49 2.51 4.15 -11.73
C ASN A 49 3.45 3.80 -10.57
N ARG A 50 3.33 2.59 -9.99
CA ARG A 50 4.07 2.05 -8.84
C ARG A 50 3.73 2.67 -7.50
N THR A 51 2.59 3.36 -7.39
CA THR A 51 2.04 3.73 -6.09
C THR A 51 1.37 2.53 -5.47
N VAL A 52 1.61 2.29 -4.19
CA VAL A 52 0.83 1.36 -3.37
C VAL A 52 0.15 2.18 -2.29
N SER A 53 -1.17 2.11 -2.25
CA SER A 53 -1.98 2.69 -1.19
C SER A 53 -2.52 1.57 -0.32
N PHE A 54 -2.51 1.74 1.00
CA PHE A 54 -3.14 0.81 1.90
C PHE A 54 -3.95 1.52 2.98
N PHE A 55 -4.99 0.83 3.44
CA PHE A 55 -5.81 1.18 4.57
C PHE A 55 -5.88 -0.01 5.52
N LEU A 56 -5.51 0.21 6.77
CA LEU A 56 -5.56 -0.78 7.83
C LEU A 56 -6.43 -0.22 8.96
N ASN A 57 -7.46 -0.96 9.34
CA ASN A 57 -8.23 -0.74 10.54
C ASN A 57 -8.18 -2.01 11.37
N GLY A 58 -7.82 -1.92 12.63
CA GLY A 58 -7.68 -3.06 13.52
C GLY A 58 -7.50 -2.67 14.98
N THR A 59 -7.09 -3.64 15.77
CA THR A 59 -6.76 -3.45 17.18
C THR A 59 -5.43 -4.11 17.55
N SER A 60 -4.77 -3.54 18.55
CA SER A 60 -3.60 -4.13 19.21
C SER A 60 -3.86 -4.25 20.72
N PRO A 61 -3.53 -5.38 21.38
CA PRO A 61 -3.70 -5.57 22.81
C PRO A 61 -2.56 -4.94 23.62
N MET A 62 -1.51 -4.41 22.97
CA MET A 62 -0.37 -3.83 23.66
C MET A 62 0.30 -2.74 22.82
N SER A 63 0.89 -1.76 23.49
CA SER A 63 1.84 -0.86 22.84
C SER A 63 3.23 -1.47 22.89
N ALA A 64 3.85 -1.63 21.73
CA ALA A 64 5.21 -2.15 21.60
C ALA A 64 5.97 -1.39 20.53
N HIS A 65 7.30 -1.30 20.71
CA HIS A 65 8.21 -0.81 19.69
C HIS A 65 8.55 -1.94 18.75
N GLU A 66 8.10 -1.79 17.51
CA GLU A 66 8.14 -2.82 16.48
C GLU A 66 8.70 -2.20 15.20
N PHE A 67 9.55 -2.96 14.52
CA PHE A 67 9.84 -2.67 13.13
C PHE A 67 8.60 -2.97 12.30
N VAL A 68 8.31 -2.08 11.35
CA VAL A 68 7.20 -2.25 10.44
C VAL A 68 7.73 -2.73 9.10
N GLY A 69 7.18 -3.83 8.61
CA GLY A 69 7.54 -4.47 7.36
C GLY A 69 6.40 -4.45 6.35
N PHE A 70 6.75 -4.20 5.09
CA PHE A 70 5.85 -4.34 3.95
C PHE A 70 6.49 -5.25 2.90
N GLN A 71 5.71 -6.14 2.29
CA GLN A 71 6.20 -7.00 1.22
C GLN A 71 5.16 -7.13 0.11
N LEU A 72 5.62 -7.09 -1.14
CA LEU A 72 4.81 -7.34 -2.33
C LEU A 72 5.32 -8.61 -3.01
N ASN A 73 4.47 -9.63 -3.02
CA ASN A 73 4.74 -10.90 -3.68
C ASN A 73 3.78 -11.09 -4.86
N VAL A 74 4.33 -11.57 -5.98
CA VAL A 74 3.60 -11.83 -7.22
C VAL A 74 4.18 -13.12 -7.77
N ALA A 75 3.38 -14.13 -8.11
CA ALA A 75 3.88 -15.46 -8.56
C ALA A 75 4.50 -16.31 -7.47
N GLY A 76 4.30 -15.94 -6.20
CA GLY A 76 5.14 -16.47 -5.14
C GLY A 76 6.57 -15.91 -5.15
N GLU A 77 6.91 -14.97 -6.04
CA GLU A 77 8.17 -14.24 -6.02
C GLU A 77 8.02 -12.91 -5.27
N GLN A 78 8.94 -12.62 -4.34
CA GLN A 78 9.01 -11.32 -3.69
C GLN A 78 9.54 -10.27 -4.68
N LYS A 79 8.67 -9.37 -5.14
CA LYS A 79 9.04 -8.29 -6.06
C LYS A 79 9.58 -7.07 -5.32
N TRP A 80 9.10 -6.85 -4.09
CA TRP A 80 9.56 -5.77 -3.22
C TRP A 80 9.37 -6.14 -1.75
N GLY A 81 10.24 -5.63 -0.89
CA GLY A 81 10.06 -5.67 0.55
C GLY A 81 10.85 -4.55 1.21
N TYR A 82 10.32 -4.05 2.31
CA TYR A 82 10.93 -2.98 3.09
C TYR A 82 10.56 -3.14 4.56
N THR A 83 11.56 -3.12 5.44
CA THR A 83 11.39 -3.13 6.90
C THR A 83 12.13 -1.93 7.46
N TYR A 84 11.50 -1.22 8.39
CA TYR A 84 12.02 0.03 8.94
C TYR A 84 11.61 0.24 10.38
N ASP A 85 12.34 1.11 11.07
CA ASP A 85 11.95 1.65 12.37
C ASP A 85 11.11 2.90 12.15
N PRO A 86 9.82 2.90 12.52
CA PRO A 86 8.94 4.04 12.27
C PRO A 86 9.35 5.33 12.99
N CYS A 87 10.20 5.23 14.02
CA CYS A 87 10.63 6.36 14.84
C CYS A 87 12.05 6.84 14.58
N MET A 88 12.90 5.99 14.01
CA MET A 88 14.29 6.34 13.71
C MET A 88 14.52 6.66 12.24
N ASP A 89 13.78 6.03 11.33
CA ASP A 89 13.98 6.23 9.90
C ASP A 89 13.31 7.53 9.43
N SER A 90 14.09 8.38 8.76
CA SER A 90 13.64 9.68 8.25
C SER A 90 12.70 9.58 7.04
N TYR A 91 12.09 8.42 6.78
CA TYR A 91 11.13 8.22 5.71
C TYR A 91 9.78 8.85 6.12
N PRO A 92 9.44 10.05 5.64
CA PRO A 92 8.34 10.86 6.20
C PRO A 92 6.98 10.22 5.99
N LEU A 93 6.88 9.34 5.00
CA LEU A 93 5.62 8.74 4.61
C LEU A 93 5.08 7.90 5.76
N LEU A 94 5.91 7.19 6.53
CA LEU A 94 5.43 6.17 7.47
C LEU A 94 5.52 6.55 8.95
N ALA A 95 5.78 7.84 9.24
CA ALA A 95 5.83 8.38 10.60
C ALA A 95 4.53 8.18 11.38
N SER A 96 3.42 7.88 10.71
CA SER A 96 2.12 7.53 11.32
C SER A 96 2.19 6.30 12.23
N PHE A 97 3.21 5.45 12.09
CA PHE A 97 3.45 4.29 12.95
C PHE A 97 4.31 4.62 14.19
N CYS A 98 4.78 5.87 14.34
CA CYS A 98 5.54 6.36 15.50
C CYS A 98 4.62 7.22 16.42
N PRO A 99 4.79 7.24 17.78
CA PRO A 99 5.84 6.65 18.59
C PRO A 99 5.82 5.13 18.70
N ASN A 100 4.71 4.47 18.35
CA ASN A 100 4.49 3.02 18.27
C ASN A 100 3.09 2.72 17.74
N ILE A 101 2.76 1.45 17.50
CA ILE A 101 1.37 1.00 17.45
C ILE A 101 0.78 1.11 18.86
N PRO A 102 -0.28 1.92 19.07
CA PRO A 102 -0.89 2.06 20.38
C PRO A 102 -1.67 0.80 20.77
N GLU A 103 -1.80 0.56 22.07
CA GLU A 103 -2.83 -0.34 22.58
C GLU A 103 -4.22 0.23 22.22
N GLY A 104 -5.14 -0.65 21.81
CA GLY A 104 -6.48 -0.29 21.38
C GLY A 104 -6.59 -0.18 19.86
N GLU A 105 -7.31 0.84 19.38
CA GLU A 105 -7.64 1.01 17.97
C GLU A 105 -6.42 1.45 17.13
N VAL A 106 -6.24 0.80 15.98
CA VAL A 106 -5.18 1.04 15.02
C VAL A 106 -5.80 1.35 13.67
N VAL A 107 -5.86 2.64 13.31
CA VAL A 107 -6.30 3.08 11.99
C VAL A 107 -5.13 3.74 11.25
N ARG A 108 -4.78 3.22 10.08
CA ARG A 108 -3.64 3.68 9.28
C ARG A 108 -4.02 3.75 7.81
N THR A 109 -3.72 4.88 7.19
CA THR A 109 -3.85 5.09 5.75
C THR A 109 -2.54 5.58 5.23
N GLN A 110 -2.08 5.01 4.12
CA GLN A 110 -0.75 5.28 3.64
C GLN A 110 -0.66 5.11 2.14
N SER A 111 0.17 5.94 1.50
CA SER A 111 0.60 5.74 0.12
C SER A 111 2.11 5.78 0.04
N LEU A 112 2.69 4.84 -0.70
CA LEU A 112 4.13 4.73 -0.91
C LEU A 112 4.41 4.51 -2.40
N GLN A 113 5.51 5.09 -2.87
CA GLN A 113 5.97 4.94 -4.24
C GLN A 113 7.06 3.86 -4.26
N LEU A 114 6.81 2.75 -4.96
CA LEU A 114 7.80 1.69 -5.09
C LEU A 114 9.00 2.17 -5.93
N PRO A 115 10.23 1.72 -5.62
CA PRO A 115 11.42 2.04 -6.41
C PRO A 115 11.26 1.65 -7.89
N ALA A 116 11.89 2.42 -8.79
CA ALA A 116 11.79 2.18 -10.24
C ALA A 116 12.27 0.78 -10.69
N LYS A 117 13.11 0.11 -9.89
CA LYS A 117 13.58 -1.26 -10.14
C LYS A 117 12.50 -2.33 -9.93
N VAL A 118 11.40 -1.99 -9.25
CA VAL A 118 10.29 -2.94 -9.03
C VAL A 118 9.45 -3.01 -10.31
N VAL A 119 9.50 -4.16 -10.98
CA VAL A 119 8.75 -4.41 -12.21
C VAL A 119 7.36 -4.95 -11.84
N LEU A 120 6.33 -4.17 -12.16
CA LEU A 120 4.93 -4.53 -11.89
C LEU A 120 4.19 -5.05 -13.13
N GLY A 121 4.87 -5.25 -14.27
CA GLY A 121 4.24 -5.61 -15.54
C GLY A 121 3.35 -6.87 -15.45
N ASP A 122 3.73 -7.82 -14.59
CA ASP A 122 2.97 -9.05 -14.38
C ASP A 122 1.69 -8.85 -13.54
N LEU A 123 1.59 -7.79 -12.74
CA LEU A 123 0.44 -7.52 -11.85
C LEU A 123 -0.82 -7.11 -12.60
N PHE A 124 -0.66 -6.48 -13.76
CA PHE A 124 -1.77 -5.96 -14.58
C PHE A 124 -1.99 -6.81 -15.83
N GLY A 125 -1.44 -8.03 -15.89
CA GLY A 125 -1.71 -8.99 -16.96
C GLY A 125 -3.04 -9.73 -16.77
N ALA A 126 -3.63 -10.26 -17.85
CA ALA A 126 -4.97 -10.86 -17.87
C ALA A 126 -5.15 -12.16 -17.06
N GLU A 127 -4.13 -12.67 -16.37
CA GLU A 127 -4.17 -14.00 -15.73
C GLU A 127 -3.81 -14.01 -14.24
N ARG A 128 -3.71 -12.88 -13.54
CA ARG A 128 -2.97 -12.87 -12.26
C ARG A 128 -3.73 -12.27 -11.08
N LEU A 129 -4.36 -13.17 -10.31
CA LEU A 129 -5.05 -12.96 -9.04
C LEU A 129 -4.17 -13.33 -7.82
N ASP A 130 -2.88 -13.58 -8.01
CA ASP A 130 -2.01 -14.16 -6.97
C ASP A 130 -1.06 -13.15 -6.31
N ALA A 131 -1.30 -11.85 -6.54
CA ALA A 131 -0.64 -10.79 -5.80
C ALA A 131 -0.98 -10.90 -4.31
N LYS A 132 0.05 -10.79 -3.48
CA LYS A 132 -0.08 -10.71 -2.03
C LYS A 132 0.70 -9.52 -1.51
N PHE A 133 0.07 -8.73 -0.67
CA PHE A 133 0.73 -7.67 0.06
C PHE A 133 0.69 -7.97 1.54
N TRP A 134 1.86 -7.95 2.16
CA TRP A 134 2.06 -8.31 3.56
C TRP A 134 2.37 -7.05 4.37
N PHE A 135 1.72 -6.95 5.53
CA PHE A 135 2.06 -6.05 6.61
C PHE A 135 2.56 -6.90 7.77
N VAL A 136 3.78 -6.63 8.24
CA VAL A 136 4.44 -7.40 9.29
C VAL A 136 4.94 -6.47 10.37
N LEU A 137 4.79 -6.90 11.61
CA LEU A 137 5.34 -6.25 12.79
C LEU A 137 6.37 -7.18 13.41
N THR A 138 7.59 -6.69 13.57
CA THR A 138 8.70 -7.45 14.11
C THR A 138 9.16 -6.79 15.41
N ASN A 139 9.22 -7.55 16.49
CA ASN A 139 9.66 -7.02 17.78
C ASN A 139 11.14 -6.64 17.73
N GLU A 140 11.48 -5.40 18.13
CA GLU A 140 12.85 -4.88 17.98
C GLU A 140 13.91 -5.63 18.81
N THR A 141 13.51 -6.23 19.93
CA THR A 141 14.42 -6.88 20.87
C THR A 141 14.67 -8.33 20.50
N SER A 142 13.60 -9.07 20.18
CA SER A 142 13.68 -10.51 19.89
C SER A 142 13.85 -10.83 18.40
N LEU A 143 13.60 -9.85 17.52
CA LEU A 143 13.61 -9.97 16.06
C LEU A 143 12.62 -11.01 15.51
N ASN A 144 11.63 -11.41 16.31
CA ASN A 144 10.56 -12.29 15.87
C ASN A 144 9.38 -11.48 15.36
N ASP A 145 8.70 -12.01 14.35
CA ASP A 145 7.42 -11.48 13.88
C ASP A 145 6.36 -11.68 14.96
N VAL A 146 5.72 -10.59 15.34
CA VAL A 146 4.71 -10.53 16.41
C VAL A 146 3.35 -10.14 15.88
N GLY A 147 3.25 -9.44 14.75
CA GLY A 147 1.99 -9.14 14.07
C GLY A 147 2.09 -9.35 12.56
N CYS A 148 1.02 -9.83 11.92
CA CYS A 148 1.04 -10.07 10.49
C CYS A 148 -0.35 -10.07 9.87
N GLU A 149 -0.56 -9.23 8.86
CA GLU A 149 -1.75 -9.22 8.00
C GLU A 149 -1.34 -9.34 6.54
N VAL A 150 -2.09 -10.11 5.76
CA VAL A 150 -1.86 -10.29 4.32
C VAL A 150 -3.15 -10.12 3.55
N VAL A 151 -3.09 -9.38 2.45
CA VAL A 151 -4.18 -9.28 1.48
C VAL A 151 -3.95 -10.19 0.27
N PHE A 152 -5.03 -10.65 -0.33
CA PHE A 152 -5.06 -11.53 -1.50
C PHE A 152 -5.95 -10.99 -2.61
N GLY A 153 -5.70 -11.49 -3.82
CA GLY A 153 -6.54 -11.24 -4.97
C GLY A 153 -6.40 -9.81 -5.47
N GLY A 154 -6.98 -9.54 -6.63
CA GLY A 154 -7.02 -8.19 -7.15
C GLY A 154 -8.02 -8.05 -8.27
N GLU A 155 -8.96 -7.12 -8.13
CA GLU A 155 -9.78 -6.67 -9.27
C GLU A 155 -9.00 -5.59 -10.02
N VAL A 156 -8.93 -5.73 -11.35
CA VAL A 156 -8.23 -4.77 -12.21
C VAL A 156 -9.25 -3.84 -12.83
N ASP A 157 -9.17 -2.56 -12.48
CA ASP A 157 -9.92 -1.45 -13.10
C ASP A 157 -9.07 -0.69 -14.12
#